data_AF-A0A495QII4-F1
#
_entry.id   AF-A0A495QII4-F1
#
_cell.length_a   1.000
_cell.length_b   1.000
_cell.length_c   1.000
_cell.angle_alpha   90.00
_cell.angle_beta   90.00
_cell.angle_gamma   90.00
#
_symmetry.space_group_name_H-M   'P 1'
#
loop_
_entity.id
_entity.type
_entity.pdbx_description
1 polymer ?
#
loop_
_entity_poly.entity_id
_entity_poly.type
_entity_poly.pdbx_seq_one_letter_code
_entity_poly.pdbx_strand_id
1 'polypeptide(L)'
;MLGTLFDMNFDYMITAKLVKIVYLLALVPITLFALVMAWYGLAYLEEGSSFGLITLLAAPFVWLLQVLFTRLVLEFVINQFKISEYLRVIKDKD
;
A
#
# COMPACT_ATOMS: atom_id res chain seq x y z
N MET A 1 -21.74 3.22 13.95
CA MET A 1 -20.32 3.57 13.72
C MET A 1 -19.52 2.42 13.09
N LEU A 2 -19.76 1.15 13.45
CA LEU A 2 -19.17 0.00 12.74
C LEU A 2 -19.87 -0.36 11.41
N GLY A 3 -21.16 -0.04 11.27
CA GLY A 3 -21.94 -0.34 10.05
C GLY A 3 -21.48 0.40 8.80
N THR A 4 -20.92 1.61 8.93
CA THR A 4 -20.44 2.41 7.79
C THR A 4 -19.12 1.89 7.20
N LEU A 5 -18.36 1.06 7.94
CA LEU A 5 -17.19 0.36 7.40
C LEU A 5 -17.56 -0.84 6.53
N PHE A 6 -18.78 -1.37 6.69
CA PHE A 6 -19.35 -2.46 5.90
C PHE A 6 -20.44 -1.99 4.93
N ASP A 7 -20.65 -0.67 4.81
CA ASP A 7 -21.57 -0.12 3.84
C ASP A 7 -20.88 -0.14 2.47
N MET A 8 -21.24 -1.14 1.65
CA MET A 8 -20.73 -1.31 0.29
C MET A 8 -21.27 -0.26 -0.70
N ASN A 9 -21.98 0.76 -0.22
CA ASN A 9 -22.37 1.91 -1.02
C ASN A 9 -21.19 2.88 -1.19
N PHE A 10 -20.42 2.66 -2.26
CA PHE A 10 -19.33 3.53 -2.72
C PHE A 10 -19.82 4.85 -3.35
N ASP A 11 -20.95 5.41 -2.91
CA ASP A 11 -21.65 6.45 -3.67
C ASP A 11 -21.21 7.89 -3.37
N TYR A 12 -20.51 8.16 -2.27
CA TYR A 12 -20.06 9.53 -1.95
C TYR A 12 -18.71 9.58 -1.25
N MET A 13 -17.71 10.18 -1.91
CA MET A 13 -16.54 10.99 -1.46
C MET A 13 -15.75 10.62 -0.17
N ILE A 14 -16.07 9.53 0.51
CA ILE A 14 -15.35 8.98 1.66
C ILE A 14 -14.06 8.28 1.19
N THR A 15 -13.96 7.99 -0.11
CA THR A 15 -12.88 7.22 -0.74
C THR A 15 -11.51 7.89 -0.61
N ALA A 16 -11.41 9.22 -0.66
CA ALA A 16 -10.13 9.92 -0.48
C ALA A 16 -9.57 9.81 0.96
N LYS A 17 -10.43 9.78 1.99
CA LYS A 17 -10.00 9.54 3.38
C LYS A 17 -9.67 8.07 3.64
N LEU A 18 -10.44 7.15 3.04
CA LEU A 18 -10.20 5.70 3.12
C LEU A 18 -8.82 5.32 2.59
N VAL A 19 -8.34 5.95 1.51
CA VAL A 19 -7.01 5.65 0.95
C VAL A 19 -5.88 5.84 1.95
N LYS A 20 -5.98 6.82 2.87
CA LYS A 20 -4.97 7.00 3.95
C LYS A 20 -4.97 5.84 4.93
N ILE A 21 -6.16 5.32 5.27
CA ILE A 21 -6.31 4.17 6.17
C ILE A 21 -5.78 2.91 5.47
N VAL A 22 -6.11 2.73 4.19
CA VAL A 22 -5.61 1.63 3.37
C VAL A 22 -4.09 1.67 3.25
N TYR A 23 -3.48 2.85 3.08
CA TYR A 23 -2.02 3.00 3.10
C TYR A 23 -1.41 2.54 4.41
N LEU A 24 -1.95 3.00 5.54
CA LEU A 24 -1.46 2.61 6.86
C LEU A 24 -1.62 1.09 7.08
N LEU A 25 -2.75 0.52 6.68
CA LEU A 25 -3.00 -0.92 6.74
C LEU A 25 -2.12 -1.72 5.78
N ALA A 26 -1.67 -1.16 4.65
CA ALA A 26 -0.74 -1.80 3.73
C ALA A 26 0.72 -1.69 4.21
N LEU A 27 1.08 -0.60 4.91
CA LEU A 27 2.43 -0.39 5.42
C LEU A 27 2.82 -1.46 6.47
N VAL A 28 1.88 -1.86 7.32
CA VAL A 28 2.09 -2.87 8.37
C VAL A 28 2.51 -4.23 7.78
N PRO A 29 1.77 -4.87 6.86
CA PRO A 29 2.20 -6.13 6.26
C PRO A 29 3.46 -5.98 5.38
N ILE A 30 3.67 -4.83 4.71
CA ILE A 30 4.89 -4.59 3.93
C ILE A 30 6.13 -4.58 4.85
N THR A 31 6.05 -3.86 5.98
CA THR A 31 7.13 -3.82 6.98
C THR A 31 7.35 -5.18 7.62
N LEU A 32 6.28 -5.88 8.00
CA LEU A 32 6.37 -7.25 8.53
C LEU A 32 7.00 -8.23 7.54
N PHE A 33 6.62 -8.15 6.26
CA PHE A 33 7.21 -8.97 5.21
C PHE A 33 8.71 -8.73 5.08
N ALA A 34 9.15 -7.47 5.11
CA ALA A 34 10.57 -7.13 5.06
C ALA A 34 11.34 -7.63 6.29
N LEU A 35 10.75 -7.57 7.49
CA LEU A 35 11.35 -8.12 8.71
C LEU A 35 11.49 -9.64 8.64
N VAL A 36 10.46 -10.34 8.15
CA VAL A 36 10.50 -11.79 7.95
C VAL A 36 11.56 -12.16 6.91
N MET A 37 11.65 -11.42 5.81
CA MET A 37 12.68 -11.63 4.80
C MET A 37 14.10 -11.42 5.36
N ALA A 38 14.31 -10.38 6.18
CA ALA A 38 15.58 -10.14 6.84
C ALA A 38 15.93 -11.25 7.85
N TRP A 39 14.94 -11.72 8.62
CA TRP A 39 15.10 -12.85 9.54
C TRP A 39 15.57 -14.12 8.82
N TYR A 40 14.91 -14.48 7.71
CA TYR A 40 15.35 -15.60 6.88
C TYR A 40 16.74 -15.36 6.29
N GLY A 41 17.06 -14.14 5.88
CA GLY A 41 18.40 -13.77 5.42
C GLY A 41 19.49 -14.05 6.46
N LEU A 42 19.22 -13.77 7.73
CA LEU A 42 20.11 -14.10 8.85
C LEU A 42 20.23 -15.61 9.07
N ALA A 43 19.12 -16.34 9.04
CA ALA A 43 19.13 -17.80 9.19
C ALA A 43 19.99 -18.48 8.10
N TYR A 44 19.87 -18.04 6.84
CA TYR A 44 20.71 -18.56 5.75
C TYR A 44 22.19 -18.23 5.91
N LEU A 45 22.52 -17.13 6.60
CA LEU A 45 23.91 -16.79 6.91
C LEU A 45 24.52 -17.72 7.96
N GLU A 46 23.73 -18.11 8.97
CA GLU A 46 24.17 -19.07 9.99
C GLU A 46 24.47 -20.44 9.38
N GLU A 47 23.74 -20.83 8.33
CA GLU A 47 23.98 -22.05 7.55
C GLU A 47 25.20 -21.95 6.60
N GLY A 48 25.89 -20.80 6.55
CA GLY A 48 27.04 -20.57 5.69
C GLY A 48 26.70 -20.30 4.22
N SER A 49 25.43 -20.02 3.92
CA SER A 49 24.99 -19.72 2.56
C SER A 49 25.19 -18.25 2.21
N SER A 50 25.95 -17.99 1.12
CA SER A 50 26.12 -16.64 0.57
C SER A 50 24.79 -15.99 0.15
N PHE A 51 23.72 -16.78 -0.05
CA PHE A 51 22.38 -16.25 -0.32
C PHE A 51 21.83 -15.42 0.83
N GLY A 52 22.23 -15.69 2.08
CA GLY A 52 21.76 -14.91 3.22
C GLY A 52 22.20 -13.45 3.18
N LEU A 53 23.44 -13.15 2.75
CA LEU A 53 23.92 -11.78 2.53
C LEU A 53 23.12 -11.06 1.45
N ILE A 54 22.85 -11.74 0.34
CA ILE A 54 22.09 -11.18 -0.79
C ILE A 54 20.68 -10.85 -0.33
N THR A 55 20.01 -11.78 0.36
CA THR A 55 18.65 -11.58 0.88
C THR A 55 18.60 -10.44 1.91
N LEU A 56 19.58 -10.35 2.81
CA LEU A 56 19.66 -9.30 3.83
C LEU A 56 19.85 -7.91 3.21
N LEU A 57 20.71 -7.80 2.20
CA LEU A 57 20.91 -6.55 1.44
C LEU A 57 19.71 -6.22 0.55
N ALA A 58 19.02 -7.21 0.01
CA ALA A 58 17.85 -7.03 -0.82
C ALA A 58 16.61 -6.62 0.00
N ALA A 59 16.46 -7.09 1.24
CA ALA A 59 15.31 -6.80 2.10
C ALA A 59 14.95 -5.29 2.20
N PRO A 60 15.88 -4.36 2.51
CA PRO A 60 15.55 -2.93 2.56
C PRO A 60 15.19 -2.34 1.18
N PHE A 61 15.79 -2.84 0.09
CA PHE A 61 15.46 -2.42 -1.26
C PHE A 61 14.07 -2.89 -1.68
N VAL A 62 13.74 -4.15 -1.39
CA VAL A 62 12.42 -4.73 -1.66
C VAL A 62 11.35 -3.99 -0.84
N TRP A 63 11.63 -3.68 0.42
CA TRP A 63 10.75 -2.88 1.26
C TRP A 63 10.48 -1.49 0.67
N LEU A 64 11.53 -0.76 0.28
CA LEU A 64 11.40 0.56 -0.35
C LEU A 64 10.57 0.49 -1.63
N LEU A 65 10.84 -0.49 -2.50
CA LEU A 65 10.09 -0.66 -3.74
C LEU A 65 8.61 -0.96 -3.48
N GLN A 66 8.29 -1.81 -2.50
CA GLN A 66 6.90 -2.08 -2.14
C GLN A 66 6.19 -0.82 -1.62
N VAL A 67 6.83 -0.06 -0.73
CA VAL A 67 6.27 1.19 -0.20
C VAL A 67 6.02 2.21 -1.32
N LEU A 68 6.99 2.40 -2.21
CA LEU A 68 6.87 3.31 -3.35
C LEU A 68 5.77 2.86 -4.31
N PHE A 69 5.70 1.57 -4.61
CA PHE A 69 4.68 1.03 -5.50
C PHE A 69 3.28 1.18 -4.90
N THR A 70 3.10 0.87 -3.61
CA THR A 70 1.83 1.10 -2.92
C THR A 70 1.44 2.57 -2.96
N ARG A 71 2.39 3.49 -2.77
CA ARG A 71 2.13 4.93 -2.88
C ARG A 71 1.66 5.32 -4.27
N LEU A 72 2.35 4.84 -5.31
CA LEU A 72 1.98 5.09 -6.71
C LEU A 72 0.55 4.61 -7.01
N VAL A 73 0.22 3.39 -6.60
CA VAL A 73 -1.12 2.81 -6.80
C VAL A 73 -2.19 3.64 -6.08
N LEU A 74 -1.94 4.04 -4.84
CA LEU A 74 -2.92 4.83 -4.08
C LEU A 74 -3.09 6.25 -4.63
N GLU A 75 -2.01 6.89 -5.10
CA GLU A 75 -2.09 8.17 -5.80
C GLU A 75 -2.89 8.05 -7.10
N PHE A 76 -2.68 6.96 -7.86
CA PHE A 76 -3.46 6.65 -9.05
C PHE A 76 -4.94 6.47 -8.72
N VAL A 77 -5.27 5.69 -7.69
CA VAL A 77 -6.65 5.48 -7.22
C VAL A 77 -7.31 6.81 -6.84
N ILE A 78 -6.64 7.66 -6.06
CA ILE A 78 -7.15 8.99 -5.70
C ILE A 78 -7.41 9.85 -6.95
N ASN A 79 -6.48 9.85 -7.91
CA ASN A 79 -6.62 10.64 -9.13
C ASN A 79 -7.83 10.21 -9.95
N GLN A 80 -8.09 8.90 -10.06
CA GLN A 80 -9.29 8.39 -10.73
C GLN A 80 -10.57 8.88 -10.07
N PHE A 81 -10.64 8.89 -8.73
CA PHE A 81 -11.80 9.43 -8.01
C PHE A 81 -11.98 10.92 -8.26
N LYS A 82 -10.90 11.71 -8.20
CA LYS A 82 -10.96 13.15 -8.48
C LYS A 82 -11.47 13.45 -9.89
N ILE A 83 -11.00 12.72 -10.89
CA ILE A 83 -11.45 12.90 -12.29
C ILE A 83 -12.96 12.65 -12.40
N SER A 84 -13.46 11.59 -11.78
CA SER A 84 -14.90 11.29 -11.77
C SER A 84 -15.72 12.41 -11.11
N GLU A 85 -15.21 12.99 -10.01
CA GLU A 85 -15.85 14.12 -9.34
C GLU A 85 -15.88 15.38 -10.21
N TYR A 86 -14.76 15.74 -10.85
CA TYR A 86 -14.70 16.88 -11.76
C TYR A 86 -15.68 16.77 -12.93
N LEU A 87 -15.84 15.56 -13.50
CA LEU A 87 -16.81 15.32 -14.57
C LEU A 87 -18.27 15.52 -14.10
N ARG A 88 -18.58 15.13 -12.85
CA ARG A 88 -19.91 15.34 -12.27
C ARG A 88 -20.23 16.82 -12.06
N VAL A 89 -19.26 17.60 -11.60
CA VAL A 89 -19.41 19.05 -11.42
C VAL A 89 -19.64 19.79 -12.74
N ILE A 90 -19.01 19.34 -13.84
CA ILE A 90 -19.25 19.92 -15.17
C ILE A 90 -20.66 19.59 -15.66
N LYS A 91 -21.13 18.36 -15.45
CA LYS A 91 -22.48 17.93 -15.85
C LYS A 91 -23.61 18.68 -15.12
N ASP A 92 -23.42 19.04 -13.86
CA ASP A 92 -24.43 19.77 -13.05
C ASP A 92 -24.49 21.29 -13.35
N LYS A 93 -23.59 21.81 -14.20
CA LYS A 93 -23.54 23.23 -14.59
C LYS A 93 -24.32 23.57 -15.86
N ASP A 94 -24.82 22.58 -16.58
CA ASP A 94 -25.72 22.71 -17.74
C ASP A 94 -27.13 22.21 -17.39
#